data_AF-A0A0F9HK56-F1
#
_entry.id   AF-A0A0F9HK56-F1
#
_cell.length_a   1.000
_cell.length_b   1.000
_cell.length_c   1.000
_cell.angle_alpha   90.00
_cell.angle_beta   90.00
_cell.angle_gamma   90.00
#
_symmetry.space_group_name_H-M   'P 1'
#
loop_
_entity.id
_entity.type
_entity.pdbx_description
1 polymer ?
#
loop_
_entity_poly.entity_id
_entity_poly.type
_entity_poly.pdbx_seq_one_letter_code
_entity_poly.pdbx_strand_id
1 'polypeptide(L)'
;AGFGGFDSIYSCDAAFNARFEQMEEYVSACVERGVEYISLFGCHPVQVMARGWIEEYCLAGGKTRTPEQVGWRYGVRGPEEEARAKANFRKLCEYIRDHPDLQSVGIAEAAKAFYTQPADITRDELTPYAADVQEADRVVLHRTFSPAELLAGMLESLAAAGAEGGLPDAVDRRDVLGPKDIPTMGREVTEVTHAQLLDLCRQAVEVIRSTGHLPGNDHLGDARVDRLHPVDQGQMRARQGAAGQLYLDQRAQSGQLLDPLGGQVGRAQPA
;
A
#
# COMPACT_ATOMS: atom_id res chain seq x y z
N ALA A 1 -7.71 9.80 10.00
CA ALA A 1 -8.71 10.28 9.02
C ALA A 1 -7.98 11.03 7.90
N GLY A 2 -8.54 11.14 6.69
CA GLY A 2 -7.84 11.77 5.57
C GLY A 2 -8.72 12.67 4.72
N PHE A 3 -8.13 13.74 4.18
CA PHE A 3 -8.75 14.66 3.23
C PHE A 3 -7.85 14.85 2.01
N GLY A 4 -8.43 15.04 0.82
CA GLY A 4 -7.68 15.22 -0.42
C GLY A 4 -8.57 15.68 -1.58
N GLY A 5 -8.20 15.36 -2.82
CA GLY A 5 -9.03 15.65 -4.00
C GLY A 5 -8.74 17.01 -4.65
N PHE A 6 -7.49 17.47 -4.58
CA PHE A 6 -7.05 18.72 -5.21
C PHE A 6 -6.35 18.52 -6.58
N ASP A 7 -6.09 17.28 -7.00
CA ASP A 7 -5.25 16.91 -8.14
C ASP A 7 -5.50 17.72 -9.41
N SER A 8 -6.76 17.87 -9.81
CA SER A 8 -7.15 18.48 -11.09
C SER A 8 -7.72 19.89 -10.97
N ILE A 9 -7.81 20.45 -9.76
CA ILE A 9 -8.58 21.69 -9.52
C ILE A 9 -7.71 22.92 -9.27
N TYR A 10 -6.40 22.78 -9.07
CA TYR A 10 -5.52 23.91 -8.76
C TYR A 10 -5.56 25.03 -9.81
N SER A 11 -5.76 24.71 -11.10
CA SER A 11 -5.85 25.71 -12.16
C SER A 11 -7.26 26.32 -12.33
N CYS A 12 -8.22 25.94 -11.48
CA CYS A 12 -9.62 26.38 -11.48
C CYS A 12 -10.01 26.96 -10.11
N ASP A 13 -9.97 28.29 -9.97
CA ASP A 13 -10.16 28.97 -8.69
C ASP A 13 -11.50 28.62 -8.00
N ALA A 14 -12.58 28.52 -8.76
CA ALA A 14 -13.90 28.17 -8.20
C ALA A 14 -13.91 26.76 -7.60
N ALA A 15 -13.37 25.77 -8.32
CA ALA A 15 -13.30 24.41 -7.85
C ALA A 15 -12.32 24.26 -6.67
N PHE A 16 -11.17 24.93 -6.75
CA PHE A 16 -10.19 24.98 -5.67
C PHE A 16 -10.80 25.57 -4.40
N ASN A 17 -11.41 26.76 -4.46
CA ASN A 17 -11.97 27.42 -3.27
C ASN A 17 -13.09 26.58 -2.64
N ALA A 18 -13.99 25.99 -3.44
CA ALA A 18 -15.04 25.12 -2.92
C ALA A 18 -14.47 23.88 -2.19
N ARG A 19 -13.39 23.30 -2.72
CA ARG A 19 -12.73 22.16 -2.07
C ARG A 19 -11.92 22.58 -0.84
N PHE A 20 -11.35 23.77 -0.89
CA PHE A 20 -10.61 24.38 0.21
C PHE A 20 -11.52 24.66 1.41
N GLU A 21 -12.70 25.24 1.20
CA GLU A 21 -13.71 25.44 2.26
C GLU A 21 -14.10 24.12 2.95
N GLN A 22 -14.32 23.06 2.16
CA GLN A 22 -14.60 21.71 2.70
C GLN A 22 -13.45 21.15 3.54
N MET A 23 -12.21 21.51 3.21
CA MET A 23 -11.04 21.13 4.00
C MET A 23 -11.00 21.89 5.32
N GLU A 24 -11.31 23.18 5.32
CA GLU A 24 -11.37 24.02 6.52
C GLU A 24 -12.43 23.49 7.51
N GLU A 25 -13.61 23.14 7.00
CA GLU A 25 -14.67 22.48 7.77
C GLU A 25 -14.21 21.13 8.34
N TYR A 26 -13.56 20.31 7.50
CA TYR A 26 -13.02 19.03 7.92
C TYR A 26 -11.98 19.14 9.04
N VAL A 27 -11.03 20.08 8.90
CA VAL A 27 -9.99 20.35 9.90
C VAL A 27 -10.64 20.81 11.21
N SER A 28 -11.55 21.77 11.15
CA SER A 28 -12.26 22.29 12.33
C SER A 28 -13.00 21.17 13.06
N ALA A 29 -13.74 20.33 12.33
CA ALA A 29 -14.44 19.19 12.92
C ALA A 29 -13.49 18.14 13.53
N CYS A 30 -12.29 17.97 12.98
CA CYS A 30 -11.28 17.08 13.56
C CYS A 30 -10.72 17.66 14.87
N VAL A 31 -10.44 18.96 14.90
CA VAL A 31 -9.98 19.67 16.11
C VAL A 31 -11.03 19.59 17.22
N GLU A 32 -12.30 19.90 16.92
CA GLU A 32 -13.41 19.83 17.88
C GLU A 32 -13.59 18.42 18.48
N ARG A 33 -13.31 17.38 17.68
CA ARG A 33 -13.39 15.98 18.11
C ARG A 33 -12.13 15.48 18.82
N GLY A 34 -11.10 16.32 18.96
CA GLY A 34 -9.82 15.92 19.55
C GLY A 34 -9.07 14.87 18.72
N VAL A 35 -9.20 14.90 17.39
CA VAL A 35 -8.45 14.00 16.51
C VAL A 35 -6.97 14.41 16.51
N GLU A 36 -6.12 13.55 17.06
CA GLU A 36 -4.68 13.84 17.22
C GLU A 36 -3.89 13.82 15.91
N TYR A 37 -4.38 13.09 14.89
CA TYR A 37 -3.70 12.97 13.60
C TYR A 37 -4.67 12.94 12.41
N ILE A 38 -4.39 13.80 11.44
CA ILE A 38 -5.05 13.85 10.14
C ILE A 38 -4.04 13.76 9.02
N SER A 39 -4.42 13.14 7.90
CA SER A 39 -3.64 13.14 6.66
C SER A 39 -4.26 14.08 5.65
N LEU A 40 -3.50 15.05 5.15
CA LEU A 40 -3.92 15.97 4.10
C LEU A 40 -3.15 15.66 2.82
N PHE A 41 -3.85 15.12 1.83
CA PHE A 41 -3.29 14.84 0.51
C PHE A 41 -3.43 16.05 -0.42
N GLY A 42 -2.32 16.76 -0.61
CA GLY A 42 -2.28 18.00 -1.39
C GLY A 42 -2.45 17.80 -2.90
N CYS A 43 -1.77 16.84 -3.52
CA CYS A 43 -1.96 16.36 -4.91
C CYS A 43 -0.80 15.46 -5.35
N HIS A 44 -0.99 14.78 -6.48
CA HIS A 44 0.08 14.29 -7.31
C HIS A 44 0.72 15.49 -8.04
N PRO A 45 2.03 15.78 -7.85
CA PRO A 45 2.68 16.93 -8.48
C PRO A 45 2.54 16.96 -10.01
N VAL A 46 2.47 15.79 -10.64
CA VAL A 46 2.28 15.68 -12.09
C VAL A 46 0.94 16.24 -12.58
N GLN A 47 -0.11 16.12 -11.76
CA GLN A 47 -1.45 16.64 -12.07
C GLN A 47 -1.55 18.16 -11.99
N VAL A 48 -0.56 18.82 -11.39
CA VAL A 48 -0.46 20.29 -11.41
C VAL A 48 -0.10 20.81 -12.81
N MET A 49 0.69 20.03 -13.57
CA MET A 49 1.26 20.48 -14.85
C MET A 49 0.68 19.75 -16.06
N ALA A 50 0.37 18.46 -15.94
CA ALA A 50 -0.16 17.66 -17.03
C ALA A 50 -1.68 17.84 -17.20
N ARG A 51 -2.14 17.70 -18.45
CA ARG A 51 -3.54 17.50 -18.80
C ARG A 51 -3.78 15.99 -18.91
N GLY A 52 -4.61 15.45 -18.01
CA GLY A 52 -4.96 14.03 -17.96
C GLY A 52 -4.07 13.20 -17.04
N TRP A 53 -4.37 11.91 -16.93
CA TRP A 53 -3.68 10.98 -16.02
C TRP A 53 -2.54 10.24 -16.73
N ILE A 54 -1.30 10.73 -16.59
CA ILE A 54 -0.13 10.11 -17.22
C ILE A 54 0.08 8.65 -16.80
N GLU A 55 -0.29 8.30 -15.57
CA GLU A 55 -0.02 6.98 -15.02
C GLU A 55 -0.83 5.88 -15.71
N GLU A 56 -2.03 6.19 -16.22
CA GLU A 56 -2.86 5.24 -16.96
C GLU A 56 -2.12 4.72 -18.20
N TYR A 57 -1.32 5.60 -18.83
CA TYR A 57 -0.55 5.27 -20.03
C TYR A 57 0.83 4.74 -19.67
N CYS A 58 1.54 5.43 -18.78
CA CYS A 58 2.95 5.20 -18.50
C CYS A 58 3.21 4.14 -17.42
N LEU A 59 2.26 3.86 -16.53
CA LEU A 59 2.43 2.89 -15.43
C LEU A 59 1.59 1.62 -15.60
N ALA A 60 0.80 1.50 -16.67
CA ALA A 60 0.04 0.29 -16.92
C ALA A 60 0.96 -0.94 -17.06
N GLY A 61 0.61 -2.02 -16.35
CA GLY A 61 1.33 -3.30 -16.37
C GLY A 61 2.57 -3.37 -15.46
N GLY A 62 2.72 -2.46 -14.50
CA GLY A 62 3.79 -2.54 -13.49
C GLY A 62 5.18 -2.13 -13.97
N LYS A 63 5.31 -1.74 -15.24
CA LYS A 63 6.54 -1.14 -15.79
C LYS A 63 6.31 0.33 -16.11
N THR A 64 7.19 1.17 -15.58
CA THR A 64 7.27 2.58 -16.01
C THR A 64 7.74 2.65 -17.46
N ARG A 65 6.86 3.14 -18.32
CA ARG A 65 7.10 3.42 -19.74
C ARG A 65 7.13 4.92 -19.96
N THR A 66 8.04 5.37 -20.80
CA THR A 66 8.09 6.76 -21.28
C THR A 66 6.93 7.03 -22.24
N PRO A 67 6.46 8.29 -22.36
CA PRO A 67 5.48 8.67 -23.38
C PRO A 67 5.88 8.20 -24.80
N GLU A 68 7.17 8.26 -25.14
CA GLU A 68 7.71 7.78 -26.40
C GLU A 68 7.49 6.27 -26.60
N GLN A 69 7.72 5.46 -25.55
CA GLN A 69 7.54 4.01 -25.59
C GLN A 69 6.08 3.60 -25.81
N VAL A 70 5.11 4.43 -25.43
CA VAL A 70 3.68 4.17 -25.63
C VAL A 70 3.08 4.96 -26.81
N GLY A 71 3.91 5.67 -27.57
CA GLY A 71 3.45 6.47 -28.71
C GLY A 71 2.48 7.60 -28.33
N TRP A 72 2.56 8.10 -27.10
CA TRP A 72 1.63 9.07 -26.54
C TRP A 72 2.36 10.34 -26.09
N ARG A 73 1.66 11.46 -26.06
CA ARG A 73 2.15 12.74 -25.52
C ARG A 73 1.07 13.34 -24.63
N TYR A 74 1.42 13.70 -23.40
CA TYR A 74 0.50 14.42 -22.53
C TYR A 74 0.40 15.88 -22.95
N GLY A 75 -0.79 16.44 -22.78
CA GLY A 75 -0.94 17.90 -22.82
C GLY A 75 -0.30 18.51 -21.59
N VAL A 76 0.27 19.71 -21.73
CA VAL A 76 0.79 20.50 -20.61
C VAL A 76 -0.09 21.73 -20.44
N ARG A 77 -0.32 22.15 -19.20
CA ARG A 77 -1.02 23.40 -18.89
C ARG A 77 -0.21 24.61 -19.37
N GLY A 78 -0.89 25.65 -19.82
CA GLY A 78 -0.23 26.89 -20.24
C GLY A 78 0.32 27.70 -19.06
N PRO A 79 1.18 28.72 -19.30
CA PRO A 79 1.79 29.52 -18.23
C PRO A 79 0.79 30.19 -17.28
N GLU A 80 -0.37 30.62 -17.79
CA GLU A 80 -1.43 31.22 -16.96
C GLU A 80 -2.10 30.21 -16.03
N GLU A 81 -2.36 29.00 -16.53
CA GLU A 81 -2.93 27.91 -15.72
C GLU A 81 -1.95 27.46 -14.64
N GLU A 82 -0.66 27.40 -14.98
CA GLU A 82 0.42 27.11 -14.03
C GLU A 82 0.52 28.19 -12.95
N ALA A 83 0.45 29.47 -13.33
CA ALA A 83 0.48 30.58 -12.37
C ALA A 83 -0.70 30.50 -11.39
N ARG A 84 -1.92 30.23 -11.88
CA ARG A 84 -3.11 29.99 -11.04
C ARG A 84 -2.90 28.80 -10.11
N ALA A 85 -2.42 27.68 -10.65
CA ALA A 85 -2.18 26.47 -9.86
C ALA A 85 -1.17 26.69 -8.72
N LYS A 86 -0.07 27.41 -9.00
CA LYS A 86 0.93 27.79 -8.00
C LYS A 86 0.34 28.73 -6.93
N ALA A 87 -0.50 29.68 -7.32
CA ALA A 87 -1.15 30.59 -6.38
C ALA A 87 -2.08 29.84 -5.42
N ASN A 88 -2.92 28.94 -5.94
CA ASN A 88 -3.84 28.13 -5.14
C ASN A 88 -3.09 27.13 -4.24
N PHE A 89 -2.04 26.48 -4.76
CA PHE A 89 -1.18 25.63 -3.93
C PHE A 89 -0.50 26.41 -2.80
N ARG A 90 -0.01 27.63 -3.07
CA ARG A 90 0.54 28.50 -2.02
C ARG A 90 -0.50 28.80 -0.94
N LYS A 91 -1.73 29.14 -1.31
CA LYS A 91 -2.83 29.38 -0.35
C LYS A 91 -3.06 28.17 0.56
N LEU A 92 -3.04 26.95 0.00
CA LEU A 92 -3.14 25.72 0.79
C LEU A 92 -1.97 25.57 1.79
N CYS A 93 -0.74 25.77 1.33
CA CYS A 93 0.44 25.67 2.19
C CYS A 93 0.44 26.72 3.31
N GLU A 94 0.05 27.96 3.00
CA GLU A 94 -0.04 29.05 3.98
C GLU A 94 -1.08 28.75 5.06
N TYR A 95 -2.26 28.25 4.67
CA TYR A 95 -3.26 27.79 5.63
C TYR A 95 -2.73 26.72 6.57
N ILE A 96 -2.13 25.65 6.03
CA ILE A 96 -1.61 24.55 6.86
C ILE A 96 -0.49 25.03 7.80
N ARG A 97 0.37 25.93 7.32
CA ARG A 97 1.49 26.48 8.09
C ARG A 97 1.02 27.39 9.22
N ASP A 98 0.01 28.22 8.96
CA ASP A 98 -0.40 29.30 9.85
C ASP A 98 -1.60 28.92 10.75
N HIS A 99 -2.21 27.75 10.54
CA HIS A 99 -3.34 27.29 11.35
C HIS A 99 -2.91 27.00 12.80
N PRO A 100 -3.56 27.62 13.81
CA PRO A 100 -3.10 27.56 15.21
C PRO A 100 -3.14 26.15 15.83
N ASP A 101 -4.07 25.31 15.39
CA ASP A 101 -4.24 23.94 15.90
C ASP A 101 -3.56 22.87 15.04
N LEU A 102 -2.82 23.24 13.99
CA LEU A 102 -2.10 22.28 13.15
C LEU A 102 -0.60 22.38 13.36
N GLN A 103 0.03 21.22 13.50
CA GLN A 103 1.47 21.08 13.37
C GLN A 103 1.77 20.17 12.17
N SER A 104 2.41 20.74 11.15
CA SER A 104 2.87 19.94 10.02
C SER A 104 4.18 19.22 10.38
N VAL A 105 4.24 17.92 10.08
CA VAL A 105 5.43 17.08 10.22
C VAL A 105 5.70 16.38 8.91
N GLY A 106 6.97 16.34 8.50
CA GLY A 106 7.35 15.58 7.31
C GLY A 106 7.22 14.08 7.55
N ILE A 107 7.01 13.29 6.48
CA ILE A 107 6.94 11.81 6.60
C ILE A 107 8.19 11.25 7.28
N ALA A 108 9.37 11.81 7.03
CA ALA A 108 10.61 11.37 7.68
C ALA A 108 10.64 11.65 9.19
N GLU A 109 10.02 12.76 9.64
CA GLU A 109 9.93 13.11 11.07
C GLU A 109 8.85 12.29 11.75
N ALA A 110 7.69 12.15 11.11
CA ALA A 110 6.63 11.25 11.55
C ALA A 110 7.15 9.81 11.67
N ALA A 111 7.96 9.35 10.71
CA ALA A 111 8.59 8.05 10.80
C ALA A 111 9.53 7.96 12.01
N LYS A 112 10.42 8.93 12.24
CA LYS A 112 11.27 8.91 13.44
C LYS A 112 10.49 8.88 14.76
N ALA A 113 9.34 9.54 14.82
CA ALA A 113 8.54 9.66 16.04
C ALA A 113 7.63 8.46 16.28
N PHE A 114 7.09 7.84 15.21
CA PHE A 114 6.00 6.87 15.30
C PHE A 114 6.26 5.56 14.56
N TYR A 115 7.29 5.48 13.74
CA TYR A 115 7.59 4.26 12.99
C TYR A 115 8.44 3.33 13.84
N THR A 116 7.80 2.25 14.26
CA THR A 116 8.47 1.04 14.72
C THR A 116 8.02 -0.09 13.81
N GLN A 117 8.96 -0.72 13.13
CA GLN A 117 8.72 -2.02 12.50
C GLN A 117 9.38 -3.12 13.32
N PRO A 118 8.75 -4.29 13.44
CA PRO A 118 9.38 -5.46 14.02
C PRO A 118 10.72 -5.77 13.35
N ALA A 119 11.71 -6.23 14.12
CA ALA A 119 12.99 -6.64 13.56
C ALA A 119 12.90 -8.01 12.87
N ASP A 120 11.87 -8.79 13.18
CA ASP A 120 11.64 -10.15 12.74
C ASP A 120 10.20 -10.34 12.25
N ILE A 121 10.00 -11.40 11.46
CA ILE A 121 8.70 -11.92 11.07
C ILE A 121 8.60 -13.33 11.62
N THR A 122 7.62 -13.56 12.50
CA THR A 122 7.47 -14.86 13.18
C THR A 122 6.75 -15.87 12.28
N ARG A 123 6.93 -17.16 12.58
CA ARG A 123 6.18 -18.25 11.95
C ARG A 123 4.67 -18.11 12.16
N ASP A 124 4.26 -17.58 13.30
CA ASP A 124 2.87 -17.34 13.66
C ASP A 124 2.25 -16.19 12.85
N GLU A 125 3.05 -15.29 12.27
CA GLU A 125 2.60 -14.29 11.30
C GLU A 125 2.59 -14.86 9.87
N LEU A 126 3.63 -15.57 9.47
CA LEU A 126 3.78 -16.11 8.12
C LEU A 126 2.77 -17.23 7.80
N THR A 127 2.47 -18.10 8.77
CA THR A 127 1.61 -19.27 8.54
C THR A 127 0.16 -18.88 8.23
N PRO A 128 -0.51 -18.03 9.03
CA PRO A 128 -1.85 -17.53 8.70
C PRO A 128 -1.85 -16.74 7.40
N TYR A 129 -0.85 -15.88 7.16
CA TYR A 129 -0.78 -15.11 5.92
C TYR A 129 -0.69 -16.02 4.67
N ALA A 130 0.10 -17.09 4.73
CA ALA A 130 0.17 -18.06 3.64
C ALA A 130 -1.18 -18.75 3.38
N ALA A 131 -1.92 -19.09 4.45
CA ALA A 131 -3.27 -19.64 4.33
C ALA A 131 -4.25 -18.63 3.72
N ASP A 132 -4.20 -17.37 4.13
CA ASP A 132 -5.05 -16.29 3.59
C ASP A 132 -4.80 -16.06 2.10
N VAL A 133 -3.52 -16.05 1.68
CA VAL A 133 -3.15 -15.93 0.25
C VAL A 133 -3.66 -17.12 -0.55
N GLN A 134 -3.52 -18.33 0.00
CA GLN A 134 -4.03 -19.55 -0.65
C GLN A 134 -5.55 -19.54 -0.78
N GLU A 135 -6.28 -19.13 0.26
CA GLU A 135 -7.75 -19.06 0.24
C GLU A 135 -8.25 -17.98 -0.74
N ALA A 136 -7.59 -16.82 -0.75
CA ALA A 136 -8.01 -15.69 -1.57
C ALA A 136 -7.58 -15.82 -3.05
N ASP A 137 -6.68 -16.75 -3.38
CA ASP A 137 -6.02 -16.91 -4.68
C ASP A 137 -5.43 -15.58 -5.21
N ARG A 138 -4.89 -14.77 -4.29
CA ARG A 138 -4.28 -13.48 -4.58
C ARG A 138 -3.40 -13.01 -3.43
N VAL A 139 -2.52 -12.05 -3.71
CA VAL A 139 -1.78 -11.33 -2.67
C VAL A 139 -2.76 -10.58 -1.75
N VAL A 140 -2.65 -10.81 -0.45
CA VAL A 140 -3.45 -10.14 0.58
C VAL A 140 -2.63 -9.03 1.22
N LEU A 141 -3.27 -7.92 1.60
CA LEU A 141 -2.58 -6.85 2.33
C LEU A 141 -2.50 -7.21 3.80
N HIS A 142 -1.30 -7.09 4.36
CA HIS A 142 -1.05 -7.30 5.77
C HIS A 142 -0.90 -5.95 6.49
N ARG A 143 -1.23 -5.92 7.79
CA ARG A 143 -1.28 -4.67 8.56
C ARG A 143 0.10 -4.11 8.91
N THR A 144 1.08 -4.98 9.07
CA THR A 144 2.41 -4.65 9.59
C THR A 144 3.47 -4.69 8.49
N PHE A 145 3.60 -5.84 7.83
CA PHE A 145 4.56 -6.10 6.77
C PHE A 145 3.96 -5.89 5.38
N SER A 146 4.80 -5.50 4.43
CA SER A 146 4.44 -5.48 3.01
C SER A 146 4.40 -6.91 2.44
N PRO A 147 3.69 -7.13 1.31
CA PRO A 147 3.71 -8.43 0.63
C PRO A 147 5.11 -8.91 0.23
N ALA A 148 6.02 -7.98 -0.09
CA ALA A 148 7.39 -8.32 -0.48
C ALA A 148 8.21 -8.82 0.73
N GLU A 149 8.03 -8.21 1.90
CA GLU A 149 8.65 -8.64 3.16
C GLU A 149 8.13 -10.03 3.57
N LEU A 150 6.82 -10.26 3.49
CA LEU A 150 6.21 -11.55 3.83
C LEU A 150 6.67 -12.66 2.89
N LEU A 151 6.74 -12.38 1.58
CA LEU A 151 7.29 -13.34 0.62
C LEU A 151 8.76 -13.63 0.91
N ALA A 152 9.58 -12.61 1.19
CA ALA A 152 10.97 -12.81 1.59
C ALA A 152 11.08 -13.69 2.85
N GLY A 153 10.24 -13.44 3.86
CA GLY A 153 10.22 -14.24 5.08
C GLY A 153 9.82 -15.71 4.85
N MET A 154 8.83 -15.97 3.99
CA MET A 154 8.45 -17.33 3.60
C MET A 154 9.59 -18.05 2.87
N LEU A 155 10.28 -17.38 1.95
CA LEU A 155 11.40 -17.95 1.20
C LEU A 155 12.59 -18.26 2.12
N GLU A 156 12.93 -17.37 3.05
CA GLU A 156 13.99 -17.60 4.02
C GLU A 156 13.64 -18.76 4.96
N SER A 157 12.37 -18.86 5.40
CA SER A 157 11.90 -19.96 6.24
C SER A 157 12.02 -21.31 5.54
N LEU A 158 11.63 -21.39 4.26
CA LEU A 158 11.75 -22.61 3.45
C LEU A 158 13.21 -22.95 3.15
N ALA A 159 14.04 -21.96 2.82
CA ALA A 159 15.47 -22.17 2.61
C ALA A 159 16.17 -22.69 3.88
N ALA A 160 15.81 -22.17 5.06
CA ALA A 160 16.30 -22.65 6.35
C ALA A 160 15.82 -24.08 6.63
N ALA A 161 14.55 -24.39 6.38
CA ALA A 161 14.02 -25.75 6.55
C ALA A 161 14.73 -26.80 5.70
N GLY A 162 15.10 -26.44 4.45
CA GLY A 162 15.89 -27.31 3.59
C GLY A 162 17.31 -27.60 4.11
N ALA A 163 17.89 -26.67 4.88
CA ALA A 163 19.24 -26.79 5.42
C ALA A 163 19.27 -27.44 6.83
N GLU A 164 18.29 -27.12 7.66
CA GLU A 164 18.28 -27.42 9.11
C GLU A 164 17.23 -28.48 9.50
N GLY A 165 16.37 -28.89 8.56
CA GLY A 165 15.37 -29.95 8.77
C GLY A 165 14.07 -29.49 9.43
N GLY A 166 13.87 -28.18 9.63
CA GLY A 166 12.65 -27.62 10.20
C GLY A 166 12.49 -26.14 9.91
N LEU A 167 11.25 -25.65 9.92
CA LEU A 167 10.99 -24.22 9.81
C LEU A 167 11.55 -23.49 11.05
N PRO A 168 12.08 -22.27 10.90
CA PRO A 168 12.47 -21.44 12.03
C PRO A 168 11.26 -20.81 12.73
N ASP A 169 11.41 -20.40 13.98
CA ASP A 169 10.35 -19.70 14.73
C ASP A 169 10.16 -18.26 14.26
N ALA A 170 11.22 -17.64 13.72
CA ALA A 170 11.20 -16.33 13.12
C ALA A 170 12.35 -16.18 12.11
N VAL A 171 12.23 -15.20 11.22
CA VAL A 171 13.25 -14.77 10.27
C VAL A 171 13.45 -13.28 10.36
N ASP A 172 14.65 -12.80 9.98
CA ASP A 172 14.94 -11.36 9.98
C ASP A 172 14.01 -10.63 9.01
N ARG A 173 13.38 -9.54 9.48
CA ARG A 173 12.66 -8.63 8.62
C ARG A 173 13.66 -7.81 7.80
N ARG A 174 13.47 -7.78 6.47
CA ARG A 174 14.28 -7.01 5.53
C ARG A 174 13.41 -5.99 4.81
N ASP A 175 13.93 -4.79 4.56
CA ASP A 175 13.28 -3.81 3.68
C ASP A 175 13.35 -4.27 2.22
N VAL A 176 12.40 -5.12 1.79
CA VAL A 176 12.35 -5.70 0.45
C VAL A 176 11.36 -4.95 -0.43
N LEU A 177 11.82 -4.57 -1.62
CA LEU A 177 10.99 -3.94 -2.65
C LEU A 177 10.49 -4.99 -3.67
N GLY A 178 9.46 -4.63 -4.42
CA GLY A 178 8.93 -5.45 -5.50
C GLY A 178 9.93 -5.69 -6.64
N PRO A 179 9.60 -6.57 -7.60
CA PRO A 179 10.50 -6.87 -8.71
C PRO A 179 10.71 -5.67 -9.63
N LYS A 180 11.93 -5.53 -10.17
CA LYS A 180 12.29 -4.52 -11.18
C LYS A 180 12.01 -4.98 -12.61
N ASP A 181 11.98 -6.30 -12.80
CA ASP A 181 11.77 -6.94 -14.10
C ASP A 181 10.34 -7.47 -14.21
N ILE A 182 9.83 -7.50 -15.43
CA ILE A 182 8.49 -8.04 -15.70
C ILE A 182 8.56 -9.57 -15.52
N PRO A 183 7.69 -10.17 -14.69
CA PRO A 183 7.57 -11.62 -14.60
C PRO A 183 7.09 -12.24 -15.91
N THR A 184 7.36 -13.52 -16.13
CA THR A 184 6.87 -14.22 -17.32
C THR A 184 5.35 -14.38 -17.29
N MET A 185 4.66 -13.80 -18.27
CA MET A 185 3.19 -13.84 -18.38
C MET A 185 2.58 -15.24 -18.65
N GLY A 186 3.41 -16.29 -18.76
CA GLY A 186 2.97 -17.65 -19.04
C GLY A 186 3.78 -18.66 -18.21
N ARG A 187 3.15 -19.79 -17.87
CA ARG A 187 3.82 -20.89 -17.17
C ARG A 187 4.81 -21.58 -18.12
N GLU A 188 6.10 -21.42 -17.88
CA GLU A 188 7.14 -22.20 -18.58
C GLU A 188 7.39 -23.56 -17.88
N VAL A 189 7.01 -23.67 -16.60
CA VAL A 189 7.07 -24.90 -15.79
C VAL A 189 5.71 -25.12 -15.10
N THR A 190 5.19 -26.34 -15.12
CA THR A 190 3.90 -26.69 -14.48
C THR A 190 4.05 -27.36 -13.12
N GLU A 191 5.15 -28.06 -12.89
CA GLU A 191 5.40 -28.82 -11.67
C GLU A 191 6.87 -28.70 -11.25
N VAL A 192 7.11 -28.63 -9.95
CA VAL A 192 8.46 -28.65 -9.36
C VAL A 192 8.50 -29.69 -8.26
N THR A 193 9.63 -30.38 -8.15
CA THR A 193 9.88 -31.28 -7.01
C THR A 193 10.14 -30.48 -5.74
N HIS A 194 10.03 -31.13 -4.58
CA HIS A 194 10.34 -30.49 -3.30
C HIS A 194 11.78 -29.95 -3.25
N ALA A 195 12.76 -30.70 -3.76
CA ALA A 195 14.15 -30.25 -3.83
C ALA A 195 14.30 -29.01 -4.73
N GLN A 196 13.65 -29.00 -5.89
CA GLN A 196 13.67 -27.83 -6.79
C GLN A 196 13.00 -26.61 -6.17
N LEU A 197 11.90 -26.78 -5.42
CA LEU A 197 11.26 -25.67 -4.70
C LEU A 197 12.23 -25.05 -3.69
N LEU A 198 12.94 -25.87 -2.91
CA LEU A 198 13.95 -25.37 -1.96
C LEU A 198 15.09 -24.65 -2.69
N ASP A 199 15.53 -25.14 -3.85
CA ASP A 199 16.53 -24.48 -4.68
C ASP A 199 16.06 -23.11 -5.18
N LEU A 200 14.82 -23.01 -5.66
CA LEU A 200 14.21 -21.74 -6.08
C LEU A 200 14.12 -20.76 -4.91
N CYS A 201 13.77 -21.23 -3.71
CA CYS A 201 13.76 -20.41 -2.50
C CYS A 201 15.16 -19.84 -2.22
N ARG A 202 16.20 -20.67 -2.26
CA ARG A 202 17.60 -20.25 -2.05
C ARG A 202 18.06 -19.21 -3.08
N GLN A 203 17.79 -19.45 -4.37
CA GLN A 203 18.13 -18.53 -5.45
C GLN A 203 17.54 -17.13 -5.20
N ALA A 204 16.26 -17.06 -4.84
CA ALA A 204 15.63 -15.77 -4.60
C ALA A 204 16.12 -15.08 -3.33
N VAL A 205 16.37 -15.82 -2.26
CA VAL A 205 16.96 -15.25 -1.05
C VAL A 205 18.31 -14.61 -1.38
N GLU A 206 19.11 -15.23 -2.24
CA GLU A 206 20.37 -14.65 -2.73
C GLU A 206 20.16 -13.34 -3.53
N VAL A 207 19.18 -13.32 -4.44
CA VAL A 207 18.82 -12.10 -5.19
C VAL A 207 18.32 -10.99 -4.26
N ILE A 208 17.44 -11.32 -3.31
CA ILE A 208 16.91 -10.36 -2.34
C ILE A 208 18.04 -9.78 -1.49
N ARG A 209 18.96 -10.61 -1.00
CA ARG A 209 20.10 -10.17 -0.18
C ARG A 209 21.06 -9.28 -0.96
N SER A 210 21.26 -9.54 -2.25
CA SER A 210 22.18 -8.76 -3.07
C SER A 210 21.58 -7.47 -3.63
N THR A 211 20.26 -7.41 -3.85
CA THR A 211 19.62 -6.30 -4.56
C THR A 211 18.62 -5.50 -3.71
N GLY A 212 18.12 -6.07 -2.62
CA GLY A 212 16.99 -5.52 -1.85
C GLY A 212 15.64 -5.61 -2.58
N HIS A 213 15.55 -6.38 -3.67
CA HIS A 213 14.33 -6.51 -4.49
C HIS A 213 13.97 -7.98 -4.66
N LEU A 214 12.68 -8.27 -4.79
CA LEU A 214 12.22 -9.57 -5.25
C LEU A 214 12.74 -9.83 -6.69
N PRO A 215 13.15 -11.07 -7.02
CA PRO A 215 13.38 -11.43 -8.41
C PRO A 215 12.07 -11.35 -9.19
N GLY A 216 12.11 -10.86 -10.42
CA GLY A 216 10.96 -10.94 -11.32
C GLY A 216 10.66 -12.38 -11.76
N ASN A 217 11.71 -13.23 -11.82
CA ASN A 217 11.63 -14.65 -12.17
C ASN A 217 12.77 -15.40 -11.47
N ASP A 218 12.56 -16.67 -11.14
CA ASP A 218 13.67 -17.60 -10.86
C ASP A 218 13.97 -18.47 -12.08
N HIS A 219 15.07 -19.23 -12.00
CA HIS A 219 15.49 -20.15 -13.04
C HIS A 219 15.48 -21.62 -12.57
N LEU A 220 14.86 -22.47 -13.38
CA LEU A 220 14.94 -23.92 -13.28
C LEU A 220 15.45 -24.49 -14.61
N GLY A 221 16.77 -24.67 -14.72
CA GLY A 221 17.41 -24.94 -16.01
C GLY A 221 17.24 -23.76 -16.95
N ASP A 222 16.77 -24.01 -18.17
CA ASP A 222 16.49 -22.98 -19.18
C ASP A 222 15.10 -22.32 -19.01
N ALA A 223 14.27 -22.81 -18.09
CA ALA A 223 12.92 -22.32 -17.87
C ALA A 223 12.87 -21.28 -16.75
N ARG A 224 11.95 -20.33 -16.88
CA ARG A 224 11.65 -19.32 -15.86
C ARG A 224 10.43 -19.74 -15.03
N VAL A 225 10.51 -19.51 -13.74
CA VAL A 225 9.40 -19.71 -12.82
C VAL A 225 8.91 -18.34 -12.37
N ASP A 226 7.68 -18.00 -12.76
CA ASP A 226 6.97 -16.84 -12.21
C ASP A 226 6.49 -17.16 -10.80
N ARG A 227 6.57 -16.16 -9.93
CA ARG A 227 6.11 -16.21 -8.53
C ARG A 227 4.79 -15.47 -8.33
N LEU A 228 4.32 -14.76 -9.34
CA LEU A 228 3.03 -14.12 -9.38
C LEU A 228 2.16 -14.91 -10.34
N HIS A 229 0.99 -15.36 -9.88
CA HIS A 229 -0.05 -15.65 -10.86
C HIS A 229 -0.29 -14.35 -11.65
N PRO A 230 -0.29 -14.37 -12.99
CA PRO A 230 -0.70 -13.19 -13.73
C PRO A 230 -2.13 -12.89 -13.29
N VAL A 231 -2.30 -11.79 -12.56
CA VAL A 231 -3.62 -11.20 -12.34
C VAL A 231 -4.19 -11.03 -13.73
N ASP A 232 -5.32 -11.68 -14.01
CA ASP A 232 -6.01 -11.53 -15.30
C ASP A 232 -6.27 -10.05 -15.55
N GLN A 233 -5.44 -9.43 -16.40
CA GLN A 233 -5.54 -8.01 -16.72
C GLN A 233 -6.83 -7.69 -17.47
N GLY A 234 -7.54 -8.70 -18.00
CA GLY A 234 -8.89 -8.56 -18.56
C GLY A 234 -9.95 -8.20 -17.51
N GLN A 235 -9.69 -8.48 -16.23
CA GLN A 235 -10.54 -8.11 -15.10
C GLN A 235 -10.18 -6.72 -14.52
N MET A 236 -9.00 -6.19 -14.85
CA MET A 236 -8.61 -4.81 -14.53
C MET A 236 -9.24 -3.83 -15.54
N ARG A 237 -10.57 -3.79 -15.57
CA ARG A 237 -11.29 -2.64 -16.12
C ARG A 237 -10.97 -1.44 -15.23
N ALA A 238 -10.75 -0.27 -15.84
CA ALA A 238 -10.67 1.01 -15.13
C ALA A 238 -11.94 1.20 -14.29
N ARG A 239 -11.89 0.79 -13.01
CA ARG A 239 -12.93 1.07 -12.01
C ARG A 239 -12.52 2.27 -11.18
N GLN A 240 -12.14 3.36 -11.83
CA GLN A 240 -12.12 4.68 -11.20
C GLN A 240 -12.60 5.70 -12.22
N GLY A 241 -13.92 5.67 -12.47
CA GLY A 241 -14.61 6.88 -12.89
C GLY A 241 -14.55 7.91 -11.75
N ALA A 242 -14.51 9.19 -12.11
CA ALA A 242 -14.57 10.31 -11.20
C ALA A 242 -15.86 10.30 -10.33
N ALA A 243 -15.85 9.54 -9.23
CA ALA A 243 -16.76 9.60 -8.07
C ALA A 243 -16.55 8.42 -7.08
N GLY A 244 -15.36 7.82 -7.03
CA GLY A 244 -15.05 6.74 -6.08
C GLY A 244 -14.78 7.29 -4.68
N GLN A 245 -15.83 7.51 -3.90
CA GLN A 245 -15.76 7.81 -2.48
C GLN A 245 -14.88 6.75 -1.78
N LEU A 246 -13.81 7.19 -1.11
CA LEU A 246 -13.03 6.34 -0.22
C LEU A 246 -13.97 5.82 0.88
N TYR A 247 -14.43 4.57 0.73
CA TYR A 247 -15.09 3.83 1.81
C TYR A 247 -14.03 3.49 2.86
N LEU A 248 -13.76 4.44 3.74
CA LEU A 248 -13.30 4.12 5.08
C LEU A 248 -14.51 3.55 5.82
N ASP A 249 -14.39 2.30 6.29
CA ASP A 249 -15.37 1.61 7.11
C ASP A 249 -15.91 2.49 8.25
N GLN A 250 -17.04 3.14 8.01
CA GLN A 250 -17.95 3.55 9.09
C GLN A 250 -18.80 2.33 9.42
N ARG A 251 -18.26 1.41 10.22
CA ARG A 251 -19.12 0.56 11.03
C ARG A 251 -19.65 1.38 12.19
N ALA A 252 -20.96 1.60 12.14
CA ALA A 252 -21.79 2.19 13.17
C ALA A 252 -21.41 1.65 14.56
N GLN A 253 -20.96 2.55 15.43
CA GLN A 253 -21.18 2.40 16.86
C GLN A 253 -22.63 2.81 17.14
N SER A 254 -23.57 1.88 16.93
CA SER A 254 -24.86 1.90 17.60
C SER A 254 -24.82 0.81 18.66
N GLY A 255 -25.00 1.23 19.92
CA GLY A 255 -24.72 0.44 21.10
C GLY A 255 -25.57 -0.82 21.30
N GLN A 256 -24.97 -1.73 22.07
CA GLN A 256 -25.55 -2.57 23.12
C GLN A 256 -24.33 -3.23 23.77
N LEU A 257 -23.74 -2.59 24.78
CA LEU A 257 -24.01 -2.84 26.19
C LEU A 257 -24.03 -4.35 26.50
N LEU A 258 -22.93 -4.76 27.11
CA LEU A 258 -22.62 -6.04 27.75
C LEU A 258 -23.85 -6.75 28.33
N ASP A 259 -23.97 -8.04 28.03
CA ASP A 259 -24.65 -8.99 28.90
C ASP A 259 -23.66 -10.15 29.18
N PRO A 260 -23.24 -10.39 30.43
CA PRO A 260 -22.30 -11.46 30.76
C PRO A 260 -23.06 -12.71 31.20
N LEU A 261 -22.84 -13.83 30.51
CA LEU A 261 -23.14 -15.16 31.05
C LEU A 261 -21.84 -15.89 31.36
N GLY A 262 -21.44 -15.80 32.62
CA GLY A 262 -20.53 -16.74 33.29
C GLY A 262 -21.18 -17.15 34.61
N GLY A 263 -21.71 -18.37 34.65
CA GLY A 263 -22.50 -18.88 35.76
C GLY A 263 -21.70 -19.45 36.94
N GLN A 264 -22.45 -19.61 38.03
CA GLN A 264 -22.28 -20.53 39.17
C GLN A 264 -21.17 -20.21 40.19
N VAL A 265 -21.55 -19.92 41.44
CA VAL A 265 -21.62 -20.87 42.58
C VAL A 265 -22.21 -20.16 43.81
N GLY A 266 -23.17 -20.80 44.52
CA GLY A 266 -23.17 -20.79 45.99
C GLY A 266 -24.24 -20.01 46.77
N ARG A 267 -25.39 -20.66 46.98
CA ARG A 267 -26.15 -20.81 48.26
C ARG A 267 -26.44 -19.62 49.20
N ALA A 268 -27.76 -19.52 49.47
CA ALA A 268 -28.43 -19.36 50.76
C ALA A 268 -28.62 -17.95 51.37
N GLN A 269 -29.90 -17.55 51.41
CA GLN A 269 -30.51 -16.62 52.39
C GLN A 269 -30.40 -17.19 53.83
N PRO A 270 -30.36 -16.34 54.86
CA PRO A 270 -31.57 -15.76 55.50
C PRO A 270 -31.40 -14.25 55.79
N ALA A 271 -32.38 -13.43 56.13
CA ALA A 271 -33.79 -13.55 56.52
C ALA A 271 -34.55 -12.31 56.01
#